data_AF-A0A9Q0KBL8-F1
#
_entry.id   AF-A0A9Q0KBL8-F1
#
_cell.length_a   1.000
_cell.length_b   1.000
_cell.length_c   1.000
_cell.angle_alpha   90.00
_cell.angle_beta   90.00
_cell.angle_gamma   90.00
#
_symmetry.space_group_name_H-M   'P 1'
#
loop_
_entity.id
_entity.type
_entity.pdbx_description
1 polymer ?
#
loop_
_entity_poly.entity_id
_entity_poly.type
_entity_poly.pdbx_seq_one_letter_code
_entity_poly.pdbx_strand_id
1 'polypeptide(L)'
;MAIKTVRIIQSETFWEGARDVVNFMVPLIRILRLVDSEGSTASYLFEATERAKESLRKFVEKDGMKYLTIMDLFKSRVEKNIIHHVHVIAAILNPCSMYEDRLNIDSSTFVNAQDVILDSMVPFEDRHQFMQEIVDYRMKSSRLFSVTRKSMMITNHPSKYVS
;
A
#
# COMPACT_ATOMS: atom_id res chain seq x y z
N MET A 1 -32.51 -30.72 -12.36
CA MET A 1 -31.38 -29.96 -11.79
C MET A 1 -30.54 -29.26 -12.86
N ALA A 2 -30.08 -29.97 -13.91
CA ALA A 2 -29.24 -29.41 -14.99
C ALA A 2 -29.82 -28.17 -15.71
N ILE A 3 -31.12 -28.16 -16.06
CA ILE A 3 -31.76 -27.03 -16.76
C ILE A 3 -31.72 -25.73 -15.93
N LYS A 4 -31.84 -25.84 -14.60
CA LYS A 4 -31.79 -24.68 -13.69
C LYS A 4 -30.37 -24.11 -13.63
N THR A 5 -29.36 -24.97 -13.61
CA THR A 5 -27.94 -24.58 -13.62
C THR A 5 -27.55 -23.89 -14.93
N VAL A 6 -27.97 -24.45 -16.07
CA VAL A 6 -27.71 -23.84 -17.39
C VAL A 6 -28.30 -22.44 -17.48
N ARG A 7 -29.55 -22.24 -17.01
CA ARG A 7 -30.18 -20.91 -16.97
C ARG A 7 -29.43 -19.90 -16.10
N ILE A 8 -28.89 -20.33 -14.95
CA ILE A 8 -28.13 -19.45 -14.06
C ILE A 8 -26.80 -19.05 -14.72
N ILE A 9 -26.06 -20.02 -15.28
CA ILE A 9 -24.75 -19.76 -15.90
C ILE A 9 -24.89 -18.94 -17.19
N GLN A 10 -26.01 -19.04 -17.90
CA GLN A 10 -26.29 -18.21 -19.08
C GLN A 10 -26.80 -16.81 -18.72
N SER A 11 -27.09 -16.54 -17.45
CA SER A 11 -27.57 -15.22 -17.01
C SER A 11 -26.44 -14.20 -16.98
N GLU A 12 -26.68 -13.03 -17.56
CA GLU A 12 -25.74 -11.90 -17.49
C GLU A 12 -25.47 -11.48 -16.04
N THR A 13 -26.52 -11.44 -15.20
CA THR A 13 -26.42 -11.09 -13.78
C THR A 13 -25.49 -12.00 -12.98
N PHE A 14 -25.38 -13.27 -13.36
CA PHE A 14 -24.45 -14.20 -12.73
C PHE A 14 -23.00 -13.79 -13.03
N TRP A 15 -22.69 -13.49 -14.29
CA TRP A 15 -21.35 -13.08 -14.71
C TRP A 15 -20.97 -11.69 -14.23
N GLU A 16 -21.92 -10.77 -14.12
CA GLU A 16 -21.70 -9.47 -13.46
C GLU A 16 -21.32 -9.67 -11.99
N GLY A 17 -22.06 -10.52 -11.27
CA GLY A 17 -21.74 -10.88 -9.89
C GLY A 17 -20.37 -11.53 -9.75
N ALA A 18 -20.02 -12.45 -10.66
CA ALA A 18 -18.70 -13.11 -10.68
C ALA A 18 -17.57 -12.09 -10.92
N ARG A 19 -17.76 -11.17 -11.89
CA ARG A 19 -16.81 -10.10 -12.18
C ARG A 19 -16.61 -9.17 -10.99
N ASP A 20 -17.69 -8.80 -10.31
CA ASP A 20 -17.66 -8.01 -9.09
C ASP A 20 -16.83 -8.69 -8.00
N VAL A 21 -17.06 -10.00 -7.76
CA VAL A 21 -16.28 -10.78 -6.77
C VAL A 21 -14.81 -10.85 -7.15
N VAL A 22 -14.48 -11.15 -8.41
CA VAL A 22 -13.08 -11.20 -8.87
C VAL A 22 -12.40 -9.86 -8.65
N ASN A 23 -13.01 -8.76 -9.12
CA ASN A 23 -12.42 -7.43 -8.99
C ASN A 23 -12.27 -6.98 -7.53
N PHE A 24 -13.19 -7.39 -6.66
CA PHE A 24 -13.09 -7.17 -5.22
C PHE A 24 -11.92 -7.95 -4.60
N MET A 25 -11.67 -9.18 -5.06
CA MET A 25 -10.61 -10.04 -4.51
C MET A 25 -9.21 -9.71 -5.02
N VAL A 26 -9.06 -9.18 -6.24
CA VAL A 26 -7.76 -8.79 -6.81
C VAL A 26 -6.88 -7.95 -5.86
N PRO A 27 -7.36 -6.83 -5.26
CA PRO A 27 -6.53 -6.04 -4.35
C PRO A 27 -6.10 -6.82 -3.10
N LEU A 28 -6.93 -7.72 -2.59
CA LEU A 28 -6.60 -8.57 -1.44
C LEU A 28 -5.51 -9.59 -1.79
N ILE A 29 -5.63 -10.24 -2.94
CA ILE A 29 -4.64 -11.20 -3.44
C ILE A 29 -3.28 -10.51 -3.64
N ARG A 30 -3.26 -9.27 -4.14
CA ARG A 30 -2.01 -8.51 -4.30
C ARG A 30 -1.29 -8.29 -2.96
N ILE A 31 -2.02 -7.97 -1.89
CA ILE A 31 -1.43 -7.84 -0.55
C ILE A 31 -0.87 -9.17 -0.09
N LEU A 32 -1.64 -10.26 -0.20
CA LEU A 32 -1.19 -11.58 0.22
C LEU A 32 0.08 -12.02 -0.52
N ARG A 33 0.17 -11.75 -1.83
CA ARG A 33 1.38 -12.01 -2.61
C ARG A 33 2.61 -11.24 -2.12
N LEU A 34 2.44 -10.04 -1.57
CA LEU A 34 3.53 -9.24 -0.98
C LEU A 34 3.93 -9.74 0.40
N VAL A 35 2.97 -10.27 1.18
CA VAL A 35 3.22 -10.90 2.48
C VAL A 35 4.00 -12.20 2.29
N ASP A 36 3.63 -13.00 1.30
CA ASP A 36 4.23 -14.32 1.06
C ASP A 36 5.53 -14.27 0.24
N SER A 37 5.92 -13.10 -0.28
CA SER A 37 7.14 -12.98 -1.09
C SER A 37 8.40 -12.86 -0.23
N GLU A 38 9.47 -13.54 -0.63
CA GLU A 38 10.76 -13.53 0.06
C GLU A 38 11.62 -12.27 -0.19
N GLY A 39 11.10 -11.28 -0.92
CA GLY A 39 11.81 -10.04 -1.29
C GLY A 39 11.63 -8.89 -0.30
N SER A 40 12.30 -7.76 -0.56
CA SER A 40 12.11 -6.50 0.18
C SER A 40 10.73 -5.89 -0.13
N THR A 41 9.68 -6.44 0.45
CA THR A 41 8.30 -6.00 0.23
C THR A 41 7.73 -5.10 1.30
N ALA A 42 8.47 -4.89 2.40
CA ALA A 42 7.99 -4.12 3.53
C ALA A 42 7.55 -2.70 3.14
N SER A 43 8.30 -2.04 2.25
CA SER A 43 7.98 -0.69 1.75
C SER A 43 6.77 -0.67 0.80
N TYR A 44 6.52 -1.76 0.07
CA TYR A 44 5.39 -1.87 -0.86
C TYR A 44 4.11 -2.34 -0.18
N LEU A 45 4.22 -3.07 0.93
CA LEU A 45 3.08 -3.66 1.61
C LEU A 45 2.11 -2.59 2.14
N PHE A 46 2.65 -1.51 2.70
CA PHE A 46 1.85 -0.36 3.13
C PHE A 46 1.16 0.32 1.94
N GLU A 47 1.89 0.59 0.86
CA GLU A 47 1.34 1.17 -0.39
C GLU A 47 0.23 0.32 -1.01
N ALA A 48 0.45 -0.98 -1.14
CA ALA A 48 -0.55 -1.90 -1.66
C ALA A 48 -1.80 -1.96 -0.78
N THR A 49 -1.62 -1.85 0.54
CA THR A 49 -2.71 -1.82 1.51
C THR A 49 -3.55 -0.55 1.38
N GLU A 50 -2.94 0.62 1.26
CA GLU A 50 -3.67 1.88 1.05
C GLU A 50 -4.43 1.89 -0.28
N ARG A 51 -3.81 1.40 -1.36
CA ARG A 51 -4.50 1.23 -2.66
C ARG A 51 -5.65 0.24 -2.62
N ALA A 52 -5.51 -0.84 -1.86
CA ALA A 52 -6.59 -1.80 -1.66
C ALA A 52 -7.75 -1.16 -0.89
N LYS A 53 -7.49 -0.41 0.19
CA LYS A 53 -8.54 0.33 0.92
C LYS A 53 -9.31 1.25 -0.01
N GLU A 54 -8.63 2.02 -0.85
CA GLU A 54 -9.27 2.92 -1.82
C GLU A 54 -10.08 2.15 -2.87
N SER A 55 -9.54 1.05 -3.40
CA SER A 55 -10.23 0.20 -4.38
C SER A 55 -11.50 -0.43 -3.80
N LEU A 56 -11.42 -0.96 -2.58
CA LEU A 56 -12.54 -1.59 -1.88
C LEU A 56 -13.61 -0.57 -1.48
N ARG A 57 -13.23 0.69 -1.19
CA ARG A 57 -14.18 1.77 -0.88
C ARG A 57 -15.16 2.00 -2.03
N LYS A 58 -14.71 1.92 -3.28
CA LYS A 58 -15.56 2.06 -4.48
C LYS A 58 -16.64 0.98 -4.55
N PHE A 59 -16.36 -0.24 -4.07
CA PHE A 59 -17.37 -1.30 -3.97
C PHE A 59 -18.39 -1.03 -2.87
N VAL A 60 -17.93 -0.56 -1.71
CA VAL A 60 -18.81 -0.17 -0.59
C VAL A 60 -19.74 0.98 -0.99
N GLU A 61 -19.24 1.96 -1.75
CA GLU A 61 -20.06 3.06 -2.30
C GLU A 61 -21.10 2.57 -3.31
N LYS A 62 -20.76 1.55 -4.12
CA LYS A 62 -21.68 0.93 -5.07
C LYS A 62 -22.79 0.15 -4.36
N ASP A 63 -22.45 -0.65 -3.35
CA ASP A 63 -23.39 -1.50 -2.61
C ASP A 63 -22.85 -1.83 -1.20
N GLY A 64 -23.14 -0.95 -0.23
CA GLY A 64 -22.66 -1.09 1.13
C GLY A 64 -23.15 -2.38 1.80
N MET A 65 -24.41 -2.77 1.56
CA MET A 65 -25.00 -3.98 2.15
C MET A 65 -24.25 -5.25 1.73
N LYS A 66 -23.70 -5.26 0.51
CA LYS A 66 -22.97 -6.40 -0.03
C LYS A 66 -21.50 -6.46 0.43
N TYR A 67 -20.83 -5.31 0.54
CA TYR A 67 -19.36 -5.28 0.67
C TYR A 67 -18.82 -4.83 2.04
N LEU A 68 -19.65 -4.20 2.89
CA LEU A 68 -19.20 -3.68 4.20
C LEU A 68 -18.58 -4.76 5.08
N THR A 69 -19.22 -5.91 5.21
CA THR A 69 -18.73 -7.00 6.07
C THR A 69 -17.33 -7.44 5.68
N ILE A 70 -17.04 -7.53 4.38
CA ILE A 70 -15.71 -7.97 3.93
C ILE A 70 -14.68 -6.84 4.10
N MET A 71 -15.07 -5.58 3.90
CA MET A 71 -14.22 -4.43 4.19
C MET A 71 -13.82 -4.37 5.67
N ASP A 72 -14.76 -4.63 6.59
CA ASP A 72 -14.47 -4.63 8.03
C ASP A 72 -13.54 -5.79 8.43
N LEU A 73 -13.77 -6.98 7.87
CA LEU A 73 -12.85 -8.11 8.04
C LEU A 73 -11.45 -7.79 7.52
N PHE A 74 -11.35 -7.15 6.37
CA PHE A 74 -10.08 -6.72 5.78
C PHE A 74 -9.36 -5.72 6.69
N LYS A 75 -10.03 -4.64 7.12
CA LYS A 75 -9.45 -3.65 8.05
C LYS A 75 -8.94 -4.31 9.32
N SER A 76 -9.77 -5.15 9.94
CA SER A 76 -9.39 -5.86 11.17
C SER A 76 -8.16 -6.74 10.99
N ARG A 77 -8.04 -7.46 9.87
CA ARG A 77 -6.84 -8.28 9.59
C ARG A 77 -5.62 -7.44 9.29
N VAL A 78 -5.77 -6.36 8.51
CA VAL A 78 -4.67 -5.46 8.15
C VAL A 78 -4.05 -4.86 9.40
N GLU A 79 -4.87 -4.29 10.27
CA GLU A 79 -4.43 -3.60 11.49
C GLU A 79 -3.80 -4.55 12.51
N LYS A 80 -4.28 -5.80 12.60
CA LYS A 80 -3.79 -6.75 13.59
C LYS A 80 -2.55 -7.53 13.13
N ASN A 81 -2.47 -7.89 11.85
CA ASN A 81 -1.58 -8.96 11.41
C ASN A 81 -0.69 -8.62 10.21
N ILE A 82 -1.01 -7.58 9.43
CA ILE A 82 -0.31 -7.31 8.15
C ILE A 82 0.55 -6.06 8.26
N ILE A 83 0.00 -4.95 8.75
CA ILE A 83 0.69 -3.67 8.78
C ILE A 83 1.14 -3.32 10.20
N HIS A 84 2.44 -3.42 10.43
CA HIS A 84 3.16 -2.86 11.57
C HIS A 84 3.91 -1.55 11.22
N HIS A 85 4.33 -0.80 12.25
CA HIS A 85 5.11 0.44 12.11
C HIS A 85 6.31 0.32 11.18
N VAL A 86 7.00 -0.82 11.17
CA VAL A 86 8.13 -1.09 10.27
C VAL A 86 7.75 -0.97 8.79
N HIS A 87 6.54 -1.38 8.39
CA HIS A 87 6.08 -1.27 7.00
C HIS A 87 5.79 0.18 6.63
N VAL A 88 5.21 0.95 7.56
CA VAL A 88 4.96 2.38 7.39
C VAL A 88 6.30 3.13 7.25
N ILE A 89 7.25 2.85 8.13
CA ILE A 89 8.61 3.40 8.09
C ILE A 89 9.31 3.03 6.79
N ALA A 90 9.28 1.75 6.38
CA ALA A 90 9.88 1.31 5.14
C ALA A 90 9.27 2.01 3.91
N ALA A 91 7.97 2.25 3.92
CA ALA A 91 7.27 2.96 2.85
C ALA A 91 7.63 4.45 2.83
N ILE A 92 7.73 5.11 3.99
CA ILE A 92 8.23 6.48 4.13
C ILE A 92 9.67 6.57 3.62
N LEU A 93 10.55 5.67 4.05
CA LEU A 93 11.96 5.71 3.66
C LEU A 93 12.21 5.24 2.23
N ASN A 94 11.19 4.77 1.50
CA ASN A 94 11.30 4.41 0.09
C ASN A 94 11.26 5.67 -0.81
N PRO A 95 12.37 6.03 -1.48
CA PRO A 95 12.44 7.25 -2.30
C PRO A 95 11.41 7.26 -3.43
N CYS A 96 11.09 6.09 -4.01
CA CYS A 96 10.09 6.00 -5.06
C CYS A 96 8.68 6.32 -4.57
N SER A 97 8.29 5.75 -3.43
CA SER A 97 6.95 5.94 -2.88
C SER A 97 6.76 7.40 -2.43
N MET A 98 7.77 8.00 -1.80
CA MET A 98 7.72 9.40 -1.37
C MET A 98 7.80 10.39 -2.52
N TYR A 99 8.71 10.19 -3.47
CA TYR A 99 8.92 11.17 -4.53
C TYR A 99 7.75 11.21 -5.51
N GLU A 100 7.19 10.05 -5.87
CA GLU A 100 6.08 9.95 -6.82
C GLU A 100 4.69 10.16 -6.18
N ASP A 101 4.62 10.52 -4.89
CA ASP A 101 3.36 10.67 -4.15
C ASP A 101 2.45 9.44 -4.26
N ARG A 102 3.05 8.23 -4.27
CA ARG A 102 2.28 6.98 -4.36
C ARG A 102 1.44 6.72 -3.11
N LEU A 103 1.74 7.45 -2.04
CA LEU A 103 1.13 7.36 -0.72
C LEU A 103 0.68 8.74 -0.28
N ASN A 104 -0.55 8.81 0.25
CA ASN A 104 -1.02 9.98 0.96
C ASN A 104 -0.72 9.81 2.46
N ILE A 105 0.51 10.13 2.86
CA ILE A 105 0.95 10.03 4.26
C ILE A 105 0.61 11.33 4.96
N ASP A 106 -0.32 11.27 5.91
CA ASP A 106 -0.68 12.44 6.71
C ASP A 106 0.48 12.83 7.65
N SER A 107 0.43 14.08 8.14
CA SER A 107 1.52 14.61 8.94
C SER A 107 1.71 13.90 10.28
N SER A 108 0.64 13.36 10.87
CA SER A 108 0.73 12.66 12.16
C SER A 108 1.38 11.29 11.99
N THR A 109 1.02 10.55 10.94
CA THR A 109 1.67 9.28 10.58
C THR A 109 3.15 9.47 10.28
N PHE A 110 3.52 10.55 9.58
CA PHE A 110 4.92 10.86 9.30
C PHE A 110 5.72 11.17 10.58
N VAL A 111 5.19 12.01 11.46
CA VAL A 111 5.85 12.38 12.72
C VAL A 111 6.00 11.16 13.64
N ASN A 112 4.96 10.34 13.77
CA ASN A 112 5.04 9.12 14.57
C ASN A 112 6.12 8.15 14.04
N ALA A 113 6.24 8.01 12.72
CA ALA A 113 7.29 7.19 12.13
C ALA A 113 8.69 7.78 12.38
N GLN A 114 8.83 9.11 12.28
CA GLN A 114 10.06 9.84 12.57
C GLN A 114 10.53 9.62 14.00
N ASP A 115 9.63 9.70 14.99
CA ASP A 115 9.94 9.47 16.40
C ASP A 115 10.43 8.03 16.62
N VAL A 116 9.75 7.04 16.02
CA VAL A 116 10.17 5.62 16.12
C VAL A 116 11.54 5.39 15.49
N ILE A 117 11.82 6.01 14.34
CA ILE A 117 13.13 5.89 13.67
C ILE A 117 14.23 6.50 14.53
N LEU A 118 14.01 7.71 15.07
CA LEU A 118 14.97 8.38 15.95
C LEU A 118 15.30 7.54 17.19
N ASP A 119 14.26 6.97 17.81
CA ASP A 119 14.44 6.26 19.07
C ASP A 119 15.02 4.85 18.90
N SER A 120 14.73 4.19 17.77
CA SER A 120 15.05 2.77 17.59
C SER A 120 16.13 2.49 16.54
N MET A 121 16.40 3.41 15.62
CA MET A 121 17.25 3.16 14.45
C MET A 121 18.41 4.14 14.28
N VAL A 122 18.38 5.30 14.94
CA VAL A 122 19.40 6.36 14.77
C VAL A 122 20.20 6.53 16.07
N PRO A 123 21.54 6.36 16.02
CA PRO A 123 22.42 6.67 17.15
C PRO A 123 22.22 8.11 17.63
N PHE A 124 22.38 8.35 18.94
CA PHE A 124 22.06 9.65 19.55
C PHE A 124 22.82 10.82 18.87
N GLU A 125 24.09 10.59 18.56
CA GLU A 125 24.99 11.52 17.88
C GLU A 125 24.51 11.94 16.48
N ASP A 126 23.81 11.06 15.77
CA ASP A 126 23.36 11.28 14.38
C ASP A 126 21.94 11.87 14.31
N ARG A 127 21.20 11.91 15.43
CA ARG A 127 19.78 12.33 15.46
C ARG A 127 19.59 13.74 14.88
N HIS A 128 20.49 14.68 15.17
CA HIS A 128 20.37 16.05 14.66
C HIS A 128 20.52 16.10 13.13
N GLN A 129 21.50 15.39 12.57
CA GLN A 129 21.70 15.34 11.13
C GLN A 129 20.53 14.63 10.43
N PHE A 130 20.09 13.49 10.99
CA PHE A 130 18.93 12.77 10.48
C PHE A 130 17.69 13.67 10.42
N MET A 131 17.43 14.48 11.46
CA MET A 131 16.32 15.44 11.48
C MET A 131 16.36 16.44 10.32
N GLN A 132 17.55 16.93 9.96
CA GLN A 132 17.70 17.84 8.81
C GLN A 132 17.44 17.12 7.50
N GLU A 133 17.96 15.90 7.34
CA GLU A 133 17.82 15.10 6.13
C GLU A 133 16.39 14.64 5.90
N ILE A 134 15.66 14.21 6.94
CA ILE A 134 14.30 13.72 6.79
C ILE A 134 13.30 14.84 6.43
N VAL A 135 13.56 16.08 6.89
CA VAL A 135 12.80 17.26 6.47
C VAL A 135 13.04 17.53 4.98
N ASP A 136 14.31 17.58 4.55
CA ASP A 136 14.64 17.76 3.14
C ASP A 136 14.06 16.66 2.25
N TYR A 137 14.05 15.44 2.76
CA TYR A 137 13.51 14.28 2.07
C TYR A 137 11.98 14.40 1.92
N ARG A 138 11.26 14.75 2.98
CA ARG A 138 9.81 15.02 2.93
C ARG A 138 9.48 16.18 2.00
N MET A 139 10.30 17.22 2.00
CA MET A 139 10.14 18.40 1.13
C MET A 139 10.62 18.15 -0.31
N LYS A 140 11.09 16.93 -0.63
CA LYS A 140 11.60 16.54 -1.95
C LYS A 140 12.69 17.49 -2.45
N SER A 141 13.53 17.96 -1.53
CA SER A 141 14.60 18.92 -1.79
C SER A 141 15.48 18.45 -2.94
N SER A 142 15.85 19.36 -3.85
CA SER A 142 16.74 19.08 -4.98
C SER A 142 18.13 18.63 -4.55
N ARG A 143 18.51 18.90 -3.28
CA ARG A 143 19.72 18.38 -2.63
C ARG A 143 19.74 16.85 -2.63
N LEU A 144 18.63 16.24 -2.22
CA LEU A 144 18.46 14.78 -2.14
C LEU A 144 17.92 14.20 -3.45
N PHE A 145 16.95 14.87 -4.07
CA PHE A 145 16.34 14.47 -5.33
C PHE A 145 16.85 15.37 -6.47
N SER A 146 18.09 15.15 -6.91
CA SER A 146 18.60 15.82 -8.12
C SER A 146 18.02 15.19 -9.40
N VAL A 147 18.10 15.87 -10.54
CA VAL A 147 17.62 15.35 -11.84
C VAL A 147 18.23 13.97 -12.14
N THR A 148 19.54 13.81 -11.91
CA THR A 148 20.25 12.54 -12.10
C THR A 148 19.72 11.45 -11.17
N ARG A 149 19.55 11.75 -9.87
CA ARG A 149 19.06 10.77 -8.89
C ARG A 149 17.63 10.34 -9.17
N LYS A 150 16.76 11.27 -9.58
CA LYS A 150 15.40 10.96 -10.04
C LYS A 150 15.41 10.03 -11.25
N SER A 151 16.25 10.32 -12.25
CA SER A 151 16.38 9.48 -13.44
C SER A 151 16.86 8.07 -13.07
N MET A 152 17.90 7.95 -12.25
CA MET A 152 18.41 6.66 -11.76
C MET A 152 17.39 5.89 -10.95
N MET A 153 16.62 6.59 -10.11
CA MET A 153 15.55 5.99 -9.33
C MET A 153 14.51 5.35 -10.26
N ILE A 154 14.01 6.06 -11.27
CA ILE A 154 13.01 5.53 -12.22
C ILE A 154 13.58 4.39 -13.08
N THR A 155 14.82 4.51 -13.57
CA THR A 155 15.39 3.55 -14.51
C THR A 155 15.84 2.25 -13.86
N ASN A 156 16.33 2.32 -12.61
CA ASN A 156 16.88 1.18 -11.88
C ASN A 156 15.92 0.62 -10.82
N HIS A 157 14.70 1.16 -10.68
CA HIS A 157 13.81 0.70 -9.64
C HIS A 157 13.36 -0.76 -9.84
N PRO A 158 13.39 -1.59 -8.79
CA PRO A 158 12.92 -2.97 -8.86
C PRO A 158 11.41 -3.11 -9.10
N SER A 159 10.59 -2.05 -9.02
CA SER A 159 9.13 -2.18 -9.13
C SER A 159 8.61 -2.65 -10.48
N LYS A 160 9.46 -2.80 -11.51
CA LYS A 160 9.06 -3.50 -12.75
C LYS A 160 8.67 -4.97 -12.51
N TYR A 161 8.99 -5.53 -11.33
CA TYR A 161 8.73 -6.92 -10.97
C TYR A 161 7.59 -7.13 -9.95
N VAL A 162 6.88 -6.07 -9.54
CA VAL A 162 5.90 -6.13 -8.42
C VAL A 162 4.49 -5.61 -8.78
N SER A 163 4.28 -5.14 -10.01
CA SER A 163 2.96 -4.68 -10.51
C SER A 163 2.10 -5.81 -11.08
#